data_AF-K0NVW3-F1
#
_entry.id   AF-K0NVW3-F1
#
_cell.length_a   1.000
_cell.length_b   1.000
_cell.length_c   1.000
_cell.angle_alpha   90.00
_cell.angle_beta   90.00
_cell.angle_gamma   90.00
#
_symmetry.space_group_name_H-M   'P 1'
#
loop_
_entity.id
_entity.type
_entity.pdbx_description
1 polymer ?
#
loop_
_entity_poly.entity_id
_entity_poly.type
_entity_poly.pdbx_seq_one_letter_code
_entity_poly.pdbx_strand_id
1 'polypeptide(L)'
;MYGIINKSAEWLLADDLTSRTDEVLYGWAVKATDKKADYWYVTTHYGYEGYLPKEAVTTVNLVELKTRLLKMITRPAIDVLSLPKVSSEILTTLYRGSFVKTTGNETDGYVEVELVSGMTGWVSHTAIGERQDEDDYLWSENPDYFLLQGKPDEDSFRAAVVETAQKYLGVQYRWAGKTPLGIDCSGLVFMSYMLNGVLIWRDAEIKAEWPIHEIGFEELLPGDLIFFPGHVAMYIGQGKYINSTGYSEHFGVAISSLRKEDPDYREDLFKMISGCGSLF
;
A
#
# COMPACT_ATOMS: atom_id res chain seq x y z
N MET A 1 18.25 1.66 -14.29
CA MET A 1 18.09 0.20 -14.11
C MET A 1 16.72 -0.09 -13.53
N TYR A 2 16.23 -1.33 -13.59
CA TYR A 2 15.00 -1.74 -12.89
C TYR A 2 15.31 -2.75 -11.78
N GLY A 3 14.54 -2.73 -10.71
CA GLY A 3 14.80 -3.53 -9.53
C GLY A 3 13.53 -4.03 -8.85
N ILE A 4 13.67 -5.08 -8.07
CA ILE A 4 12.61 -5.69 -7.26
C ILE A 4 13.04 -5.65 -5.80
N ILE A 5 12.14 -5.22 -4.92
CA ILE A 5 12.39 -5.21 -3.48
C ILE A 5 12.51 -6.65 -2.97
N ASN A 6 13.63 -6.97 -2.32
CA ASN A 6 13.96 -8.32 -1.84
C ASN A 6 13.85 -8.48 -0.31
N LYS A 7 13.46 -7.42 0.40
CA LYS A 7 13.15 -7.42 1.83
C LYS A 7 11.64 -7.48 2.03
N SER A 8 11.19 -8.04 3.16
CA SER A 8 9.75 -8.11 3.51
C SER A 8 9.09 -6.74 3.44
N ALA A 9 9.77 -5.74 4.01
CA ALA A 9 9.51 -4.32 3.86
C ALA A 9 10.84 -3.56 4.02
N GLU A 10 10.94 -2.38 3.41
CA GLU A 10 12.12 -1.51 3.52
C GLU A 10 11.68 -0.04 3.56
N TRP A 11 12.40 0.80 4.31
CA TRP A 11 12.13 2.23 4.35
C TRP A 11 12.64 2.92 3.09
N LEU A 12 11.78 3.70 2.46
CA LEU A 12 12.19 4.71 1.50
C LEU A 12 12.60 5.96 2.27
N LEU A 13 13.80 6.46 1.99
CA LEU A 13 14.43 7.54 2.73
C LEU A 13 14.49 8.83 1.91
N ALA A 14 14.50 9.96 2.62
CA ALA A 14 14.77 11.27 2.06
C ALA A 14 16.26 11.44 1.68
N ASP A 15 16.60 12.62 1.15
CA ASP A 15 17.98 12.97 0.78
C ASP A 15 18.99 12.90 1.94
N ASP A 16 18.54 13.08 3.18
CA ASP A 16 19.37 12.96 4.39
C ASP A 16 19.69 11.51 4.78
N LEU A 17 19.12 10.52 4.07
CA LEU A 17 19.29 9.08 4.29
C LEU A 17 18.89 8.62 5.71
N THR A 18 18.07 9.38 6.41
CA THR A 18 17.64 9.05 7.79
C THR A 18 16.15 9.29 8.00
N SER A 19 15.59 10.32 7.38
CA SER A 19 14.17 10.62 7.41
C SER A 19 13.42 9.63 6.53
N ARG A 20 12.46 8.92 7.13
CA ARG A 20 11.56 7.99 6.42
C ARG A 20 10.47 8.78 5.72
N THR A 21 10.28 8.52 4.43
CA THR A 21 9.26 9.15 3.59
C THR A 21 8.19 8.16 3.15
N ASP A 22 8.56 6.88 2.96
CA ASP A 22 7.63 5.81 2.60
C ASP A 22 8.15 4.43 3.06
N GLU A 23 7.37 3.36 2.86
CA GLU A 23 7.73 1.96 3.14
C GLU A 23 7.42 1.11 1.90
N VAL A 24 8.41 0.47 1.29
CA VAL A 24 8.20 -0.40 0.11
C VAL A 24 8.16 -1.87 0.54
N LEU A 25 7.32 -2.67 -0.11
CA LEU A 25 7.11 -4.07 0.27
C LEU A 25 7.80 -5.04 -0.68
N TYR A 26 8.03 -6.25 -0.19
CA TYR A 26 8.59 -7.36 -0.97
C TYR A 26 7.90 -7.55 -2.33
N GLY A 27 8.71 -7.74 -3.37
CA GLY A 27 8.23 -8.00 -4.72
C GLY A 27 7.79 -6.75 -5.49
N TRP A 28 7.75 -5.58 -4.85
CA TRP A 28 7.46 -4.33 -5.56
C TRP A 28 8.57 -3.97 -6.54
N ALA A 29 8.17 -3.41 -7.67
CA ALA A 29 9.11 -2.95 -8.68
C ALA A 29 9.49 -1.48 -8.48
N VAL A 30 10.73 -1.16 -8.84
CA VAL A 30 11.27 0.20 -8.86
C VAL A 30 12.12 0.43 -10.10
N LYS A 31 12.15 1.67 -10.58
CA LYS A 31 13.17 2.18 -11.50
C LYS A 31 14.23 2.88 -10.66
N ALA A 32 15.50 2.57 -10.86
CA ALA A 32 16.57 3.18 -10.06
C ALA A 32 17.69 3.81 -10.89
N THR A 33 18.35 4.78 -10.24
CA THR A 33 19.55 5.47 -10.70
C THR A 33 20.59 5.45 -9.58
N ASP A 34 21.86 5.25 -9.95
CA ASP A 34 22.97 5.28 -8.98
C ASP A 34 23.30 6.74 -8.68
N LYS A 35 22.97 7.22 -7.49
CA LYS A 35 23.28 8.60 -7.06
C LYS A 35 24.22 8.66 -5.86
N LYS A 36 24.28 7.60 -5.04
CA LYS A 36 25.06 7.53 -3.80
C LYS A 36 25.66 6.14 -3.63
N ALA A 37 26.82 6.04 -2.97
CA ALA A 37 27.64 4.82 -2.92
C ALA A 37 26.84 3.55 -2.54
N ASP A 38 26.10 3.62 -1.44
CA ASP A 38 25.37 2.47 -0.87
C ASP A 38 23.85 2.54 -1.07
N TYR A 39 23.37 3.54 -1.83
CA TYR A 39 21.93 3.78 -2.01
C TYR A 39 21.56 3.97 -3.47
N TRP A 40 20.45 3.34 -3.86
CA TRP A 40 19.73 3.66 -5.08
C TRP A 40 18.82 4.86 -4.86
N TYR A 41 18.80 5.81 -5.80
CA TYR A 41 17.66 6.72 -5.92
C TYR A 41 16.62 6.06 -6.82
N VAL A 42 15.42 5.83 -6.28
CA VAL A 42 14.38 5.04 -6.92
C VAL A 42 13.11 5.84 -7.18
N THR A 43 12.40 5.43 -8.22
CA THR A 43 11.00 5.76 -8.50
C THR A 43 10.20 4.47 -8.39
N THR A 44 9.14 4.47 -7.60
CA THR A 44 8.23 3.34 -7.39
C THR A 44 7.19 3.21 -8.51
N HIS A 45 6.51 2.07 -8.61
CA HIS A 45 5.46 1.85 -9.62
C HIS A 45 4.24 2.79 -9.48
N TYR A 46 4.10 3.46 -8.33
CA TYR A 46 3.08 4.49 -8.08
C TYR A 46 3.64 5.92 -8.10
N GLY A 47 4.85 6.12 -8.64
CA GLY A 47 5.39 7.46 -8.90
C GLY A 47 6.03 8.16 -7.73
N TYR A 48 6.13 7.53 -6.56
CA TYR A 48 6.83 8.10 -5.42
C TYR A 48 8.34 7.82 -5.49
N GLU A 49 9.16 8.76 -5.00
CA GLU A 49 10.61 8.71 -5.14
C GLU A 49 11.34 8.80 -3.79
N GLY A 50 12.57 8.28 -3.75
CA GLY A 50 13.44 8.38 -2.58
C GLY A 50 14.64 7.45 -2.67
N TYR A 51 15.27 7.18 -1.53
CA TYR A 51 16.47 6.34 -1.45
C TYR A 51 16.19 4.99 -0.80
N LEU A 52 16.76 3.94 -1.39
CA LEU A 52 16.78 2.58 -0.84
C LEU A 52 18.23 2.08 -0.71
N PRO A 53 18.57 1.32 0.34
CA PRO A 53 19.85 0.61 0.41
C PRO A 53 20.02 -0.32 -0.80
N LYS A 54 21.22 -0.41 -1.37
CA LYS A 54 21.46 -1.23 -2.56
C LYS A 54 21.13 -2.70 -2.34
N GLU A 55 21.38 -3.21 -1.13
CA GLU A 55 21.10 -4.58 -0.72
C GLU A 55 19.61 -4.94 -0.66
N ALA A 56 18.72 -3.94 -0.59
CA ALA A 56 17.28 -4.15 -0.57
C ALA A 56 16.66 -4.34 -1.97
N VAL A 57 17.46 -4.14 -3.02
CA VAL A 57 16.99 -4.14 -4.41
C VAL A 57 17.75 -5.19 -5.22
N THR A 58 17.03 -6.20 -5.71
CA THR A 58 17.56 -7.13 -6.71
C THR A 58 17.37 -6.54 -8.10
N THR A 59 18.45 -6.36 -8.85
CA THR A 59 18.40 -5.80 -10.21
C THR A 59 17.74 -6.77 -11.19
N VAL A 60 16.88 -6.25 -12.06
CA VAL A 60 16.15 -7.00 -13.08
C VAL A 60 16.20 -6.27 -14.42
N ASN A 61 16.12 -7.00 -15.52
CA ASN A 61 15.99 -6.39 -16.85
C ASN A 61 14.51 -6.08 -17.17
N LEU A 62 14.27 -5.19 -18.13
CA LEU A 62 12.91 -4.74 -18.45
C LEU A 62 12.02 -5.85 -19.03
N VAL A 63 12.59 -6.81 -19.77
CA VAL A 63 11.81 -7.91 -20.38
C VAL A 63 11.28 -8.84 -19.29
N GLU A 64 12.13 -9.18 -18.33
CA GLU A 64 11.74 -9.97 -17.18
C GLU A 64 10.71 -9.22 -16.35
N LEU A 65 10.92 -7.93 -16.07
CA LEU A 65 9.97 -7.12 -15.31
C LEU A 65 8.57 -7.12 -15.92
N LYS A 66 8.46 -6.92 -17.24
CA LYS A 66 7.19 -6.86 -17.99
C LYS A 66 6.43 -8.18 -18.08
N THR A 67 7.10 -9.31 -17.84
CA THR A 67 6.50 -10.65 -18.02
C THR A 67 6.16 -11.33 -16.69
N ARG A 68 6.33 -10.64 -15.56
CA ARG A 68 6.02 -11.15 -14.22
C ARG A 68 4.51 -11.30 -14.04
N LEU A 69 4.05 -12.54 -13.92
CA LEU A 69 2.71 -12.86 -13.44
C LEU A 69 2.78 -13.01 -11.92
N LEU A 70 2.23 -12.04 -11.21
CA LEU A 70 2.33 -11.94 -9.75
C LEU A 70 0.98 -12.14 -9.08
N LYS A 71 1.03 -12.74 -7.91
CA LYS A 71 -0.04 -12.75 -6.92
C LYS A 71 0.31 -11.82 -5.77
N MET A 72 -0.67 -11.51 -4.96
CA MET A 72 -0.57 -10.60 -3.83
C MET A 72 -0.83 -11.34 -2.52
N ILE A 73 -0.05 -11.02 -1.49
CA ILE A 73 -0.30 -11.49 -0.13
C ILE A 73 -1.46 -10.69 0.47
N THR A 74 -2.49 -11.38 0.98
CA THR A 74 -3.72 -10.76 1.53
C THR A 74 -3.78 -10.78 3.06
N ARG A 75 -3.07 -11.72 3.70
CA ARG A 75 -2.98 -11.83 5.17
C ARG A 75 -2.10 -10.71 5.74
N PRO A 76 -2.35 -10.26 6.99
CA PRO A 76 -1.52 -9.25 7.63
C PRO A 76 -0.02 -9.60 7.59
N ALA A 77 0.29 -10.86 7.88
CA ALA A 77 1.60 -11.47 7.72
C ALA A 77 1.41 -12.94 7.32
N ILE A 78 2.34 -13.50 6.55
CA ILE A 78 2.39 -14.92 6.22
C ILE A 78 3.84 -15.39 6.16
N ASP A 79 4.10 -16.54 6.76
CA ASP A 79 5.40 -17.20 6.66
C ASP A 79 5.50 -17.99 5.35
N VAL A 80 6.63 -17.82 4.66
CA VAL A 80 7.04 -18.67 3.54
C VAL A 80 7.85 -19.81 4.14
N LEU A 81 7.28 -21.01 4.07
CA LEU A 81 7.79 -22.22 4.71
C LEU A 81 8.66 -23.04 3.75
N SER A 82 9.68 -23.71 4.27
CA SER A 82 10.54 -24.57 3.44
C SER A 82 9.84 -25.82 2.92
N LEU A 83 8.79 -26.28 3.60
CA LEU A 83 7.93 -27.40 3.20
C LEU A 83 6.46 -27.00 3.38
N PRO A 84 5.49 -27.67 2.72
CA PRO A 84 4.06 -27.43 2.88
C PRO A 84 3.54 -28.00 4.22
N LYS A 85 4.12 -27.53 5.33
CA LYS A 85 3.86 -28.02 6.68
C LYS A 85 4.11 -26.90 7.68
N VAL A 86 3.09 -26.57 8.47
CA VAL A 86 3.12 -25.48 9.47
C VAL A 86 4.33 -25.49 10.42
N SER A 87 4.93 -26.65 10.68
CA SER A 87 6.07 -26.80 11.58
C SER A 87 7.44 -26.79 10.90
N SER A 88 7.51 -26.56 9.58
CA SER A 88 8.80 -26.51 8.88
C SER A 88 9.51 -25.18 9.11
N GLU A 89 10.75 -25.07 8.64
CA GLU A 89 11.53 -23.84 8.72
C GLU A 89 10.83 -22.69 8.01
N ILE A 90 10.89 -21.50 8.63
CA ILE A 90 10.43 -20.25 8.05
C ILE A 90 11.60 -19.65 7.26
N LEU A 91 11.44 -19.53 5.94
CA LEU A 91 12.42 -18.91 5.05
C LEU A 91 12.38 -17.38 5.15
N THR A 92 11.17 -16.82 5.20
CA THR A 92 10.90 -15.39 5.37
C THR A 92 9.43 -15.17 5.78
N THR A 93 9.09 -13.98 6.24
CA THR A 93 7.72 -13.53 6.50
C THR A 93 7.39 -12.39 5.55
N LEU A 94 6.24 -12.47 4.87
CA LEU A 94 5.75 -11.45 3.94
C LEU A 94 4.51 -10.76 4.52
N TYR A 95 4.24 -9.54 4.08
CA TYR A 95 3.14 -8.71 4.60
C TYR A 95 2.04 -8.52 3.57
N ARG A 96 0.85 -8.12 4.03
CA ARG A 96 -0.24 -7.74 3.13
C ARG A 96 0.25 -6.72 2.09
N GLY A 97 0.02 -7.00 0.82
CA GLY A 97 0.48 -6.16 -0.30
C GLY A 97 1.85 -6.54 -0.86
N SER A 98 2.58 -7.48 -0.27
CA SER A 98 3.75 -8.09 -0.91
C SER A 98 3.35 -8.86 -2.17
N PHE A 99 4.20 -8.84 -3.19
CA PHE A 99 4.00 -9.57 -4.44
C PHE A 99 4.88 -10.81 -4.52
N VAL A 100 4.28 -11.92 -4.96
CA VAL A 100 4.94 -13.22 -5.10
C VAL A 100 4.59 -13.84 -6.45
N LYS A 101 5.49 -14.65 -6.99
CA LYS A 101 5.21 -15.48 -8.17
C LYS A 101 4.82 -16.88 -7.69
N THR A 102 3.70 -17.41 -8.15
CA THR A 102 3.31 -18.80 -7.88
C THR A 102 3.93 -19.74 -8.92
N THR A 103 4.39 -20.92 -8.52
CA THR A 103 4.94 -21.92 -9.46
C THR A 103 3.86 -22.74 -10.15
N GLY A 104 2.64 -22.74 -9.59
CA GLY A 104 1.52 -23.61 -10.00
C GLY A 104 1.46 -24.92 -9.23
N ASN A 105 2.45 -25.22 -8.38
CA ASN A 105 2.41 -26.38 -7.49
C ASN A 105 1.57 -26.07 -6.25
N GLU A 106 0.66 -26.99 -5.93
CA GLU A 106 -0.21 -26.91 -4.76
C GLU A 106 -0.32 -28.26 -4.08
N THR A 107 -0.32 -28.28 -2.75
CA THR A 107 -0.52 -29.51 -1.96
C THR A 107 -0.96 -29.17 -0.54
N ASP A 108 -1.86 -29.97 0.03
CA ASP A 108 -2.31 -29.86 1.43
C ASP A 108 -2.73 -28.45 1.88
N GLY A 109 -3.33 -27.65 0.98
CA GLY A 109 -3.74 -26.27 1.27
C GLY A 109 -2.61 -25.24 1.22
N TYR A 110 -1.45 -25.60 0.67
CA TYR A 110 -0.33 -24.71 0.42
C TYR A 110 -0.14 -24.48 -1.07
N VAL A 111 0.32 -23.29 -1.41
CA VAL A 111 0.74 -22.88 -2.75
C VAL A 111 2.25 -22.65 -2.70
N GLU A 112 2.99 -23.22 -3.65
CA GLU A 112 4.41 -22.95 -3.80
C GLU A 112 4.64 -21.61 -4.50
N VAL A 113 5.52 -20.80 -3.93
CA VAL A 113 5.92 -19.48 -4.42
C VAL A 113 7.41 -19.44 -4.69
N GLU A 114 7.79 -18.71 -5.74
CA GLU A 114 9.18 -18.38 -6.07
C GLU A 114 9.53 -17.01 -5.47
N LEU A 115 10.60 -16.98 -4.67
CA LEU A 115 11.14 -15.77 -4.07
C LEU A 115 12.05 -15.03 -5.08
N VAL A 116 12.29 -13.74 -4.84
CA VAL A 116 13.18 -12.88 -5.64
C VAL A 116 14.61 -13.43 -5.68
N SER A 117 15.01 -14.21 -4.68
CA SER A 117 16.29 -14.93 -4.67
C SER A 117 16.36 -16.13 -5.63
N GLY A 118 15.24 -16.54 -6.24
CA GLY A 118 15.08 -17.77 -7.02
C GLY A 118 14.81 -19.02 -6.18
N MET A 119 14.81 -18.91 -4.84
CA MET A 119 14.39 -20.01 -3.96
C MET A 119 12.88 -20.19 -4.02
N THR A 120 12.41 -21.43 -3.88
CA THR A 120 10.97 -21.70 -3.68
C THR A 120 10.64 -21.97 -2.21
N GLY A 121 9.39 -21.72 -1.85
CA GLY A 121 8.82 -22.03 -0.55
C GLY A 121 7.30 -22.08 -0.61
N TRP A 122 6.66 -22.35 0.52
CA TRP A 122 5.24 -22.67 0.60
C TRP A 122 4.49 -21.69 1.50
N VAL A 123 3.37 -21.18 1.03
CA VAL A 123 2.46 -20.34 1.83
C VAL A 123 1.06 -20.96 1.86
N SER A 124 0.27 -20.66 2.88
CA SER A 124 -1.14 -21.07 2.89
C SER A 124 -1.87 -20.49 1.68
N HIS A 125 -2.67 -21.30 0.99
CA HIS A 125 -3.48 -20.85 -0.15
C HIS A 125 -4.42 -19.70 0.22
N THR A 126 -4.84 -19.61 1.50
CA THR A 126 -5.70 -18.52 2.00
C THR A 126 -5.00 -17.16 2.12
N ALA A 127 -3.69 -17.11 1.86
CA ALA A 127 -2.91 -15.87 1.87
C ALA A 127 -2.68 -15.31 0.46
N ILE A 128 -3.03 -16.05 -0.59
CA ILE A 128 -2.84 -15.64 -1.98
C ILE A 128 -4.11 -14.96 -2.50
N GLY A 129 -3.93 -13.78 -3.11
CA GLY A 129 -4.96 -13.07 -3.85
C GLY A 129 -4.44 -12.55 -5.18
N GLU A 130 -5.34 -11.99 -5.99
CA GLU A 130 -4.96 -11.36 -7.26
C GLU A 130 -4.30 -10.00 -7.03
N ARG A 131 -3.26 -9.71 -7.79
CA ARG A 131 -2.75 -8.35 -7.95
C ARG A 131 -3.67 -7.61 -8.93
N GLN A 132 -4.05 -6.37 -8.59
CA GLN A 132 -5.00 -5.58 -9.38
C GLN A 132 -4.39 -4.30 -10.00
N ASP A 133 -3.18 -3.92 -9.57
CA ASP A 133 -2.41 -2.81 -10.12
C ASP A 133 -1.31 -3.30 -11.08
N GLU A 134 -0.60 -2.38 -11.71
CA GLU A 134 0.43 -2.66 -12.71
C GLU A 134 1.74 -1.92 -12.41
N ASP A 135 2.85 -2.43 -12.94
CA ASP A 135 4.17 -1.78 -12.85
C ASP A 135 4.43 -0.78 -14.00
N ASP A 136 3.47 -0.62 -14.91
CA ASP A 136 3.63 0.01 -16.22
C ASP A 136 4.13 1.46 -16.17
N TYR A 137 3.79 2.18 -15.10
CA TYR A 137 4.31 3.52 -14.85
C TYR A 137 5.85 3.59 -14.95
N LEU A 138 6.57 2.55 -14.51
CA LEU A 138 8.04 2.55 -14.48
C LEU A 138 8.68 2.70 -15.87
N TRP A 139 7.96 2.31 -16.92
CA TRP A 139 8.40 2.45 -18.31
C TRP A 139 7.42 3.25 -19.17
N SER A 140 6.43 3.91 -18.57
CA SER A 140 5.54 4.83 -19.25
C SER A 140 6.24 6.17 -19.50
N GLU A 141 5.97 6.77 -20.65
CA GLU A 141 6.32 8.17 -20.95
C GLU A 141 5.09 9.10 -20.86
N ASN A 142 3.92 8.54 -20.53
CA ASN A 142 2.69 9.31 -20.45
C ASN A 142 2.58 10.03 -19.10
N PRO A 143 2.57 11.38 -19.07
CA PRO A 143 2.42 12.14 -17.83
C PRO A 143 1.06 11.92 -17.15
N ASP A 144 0.03 11.54 -17.92
CA ASP A 144 -1.33 11.31 -17.42
C ASP A 144 -1.57 9.85 -17.04
N TYR A 145 -0.52 9.03 -16.88
CA TYR A 145 -0.63 7.58 -16.66
C TYR A 145 -1.62 7.22 -15.55
N PHE A 146 -1.54 7.89 -14.38
CA PHE A 146 -2.42 7.57 -13.25
C PHE A 146 -3.86 8.03 -13.46
N LEU A 147 -4.09 9.07 -14.27
CA LEU A 147 -5.45 9.52 -14.63
C LEU A 147 -6.15 8.55 -15.58
N LEU A 148 -5.38 7.77 -16.33
CA LEU A 148 -5.86 6.81 -17.32
C LEU A 148 -6.04 5.39 -16.76
N GLN A 149 -5.82 5.20 -15.45
CA GLN A 149 -6.16 3.95 -14.78
C GLN A 149 -7.64 3.63 -15.01
N GLY A 150 -7.96 2.35 -15.27
CA GLY A 150 -9.34 1.92 -15.45
C GLY A 150 -10.17 2.29 -14.23
N LYS A 151 -11.31 2.96 -14.43
CA LYS A 151 -12.26 3.20 -13.32
C LYS A 151 -12.97 1.88 -12.99
N PRO A 152 -12.85 1.36 -11.77
CA PRO A 152 -13.57 0.17 -11.36
C PRO A 152 -15.08 0.49 -11.26
N ASP A 153 -15.90 -0.55 -11.18
CA ASP A 153 -17.32 -0.38 -10.87
C ASP A 153 -17.48 0.30 -9.50
N GLU A 154 -18.27 1.37 -9.45
CA GLU A 154 -18.29 2.29 -8.33
C GLU A 154 -18.76 1.63 -7.02
N ASP A 155 -19.91 0.98 -7.05
CA ASP A 155 -20.51 0.38 -5.86
C ASP A 155 -19.62 -0.73 -5.27
N SER A 156 -19.10 -1.61 -6.13
CA SER A 156 -18.23 -2.69 -5.69
C SER A 156 -16.88 -2.18 -5.18
N PHE A 157 -16.29 -1.17 -5.82
CA PHE A 157 -15.04 -0.57 -5.38
C PHE A 157 -15.18 0.13 -4.03
N ARG A 158 -16.21 0.96 -3.86
CA ARG A 158 -16.48 1.68 -2.61
C ARG A 158 -16.64 0.72 -1.43
N ALA A 159 -17.32 -0.40 -1.63
CA ALA A 159 -17.44 -1.45 -0.61
C ALA A 159 -16.08 -2.10 -0.31
N ALA A 160 -15.33 -2.49 -1.34
CA ALA A 160 -14.07 -3.22 -1.20
C ALA A 160 -12.94 -2.38 -0.58
N VAL A 161 -12.86 -1.09 -0.94
CA VAL A 161 -11.84 -0.18 -0.40
C VAL A 161 -12.06 0.10 1.09
N VAL A 162 -13.32 0.25 1.51
CA VAL A 162 -13.70 0.40 2.93
C VAL A 162 -13.42 -0.88 3.71
N GLU A 163 -13.81 -2.05 3.17
CA GLU A 163 -13.51 -3.35 3.80
C GLU A 163 -11.99 -3.54 3.98
N THR A 164 -11.22 -3.10 2.98
CA THR A 164 -9.75 -3.19 3.02
C THR A 164 -9.16 -2.29 4.11
N ALA A 165 -9.64 -1.06 4.24
CA ALA A 165 -9.23 -0.17 5.33
C ALA A 165 -9.57 -0.78 6.71
N GLN A 166 -10.75 -1.37 6.85
CA GLN A 166 -11.19 -2.02 8.09
C GLN A 166 -10.31 -3.20 8.50
N LYS A 167 -9.65 -3.90 7.55
CA LYS A 167 -8.67 -4.97 7.83
C LYS A 167 -7.40 -4.47 8.53
N TYR A 168 -7.23 -3.17 8.71
CA TYR A 168 -6.14 -2.56 9.47
C TYR A 168 -6.57 -2.03 10.85
N LEU A 169 -7.84 -2.15 11.24
CA LEU A 169 -8.31 -1.69 12.56
C LEU A 169 -7.41 -2.22 13.69
N GLY A 170 -6.98 -1.32 14.57
CA GLY A 170 -6.08 -1.62 15.69
C GLY A 170 -4.59 -1.69 15.35
N VAL A 171 -4.18 -1.58 14.07
CA VAL A 171 -2.76 -1.47 13.71
C VAL A 171 -2.21 -0.15 14.24
N GLN A 172 -1.04 -0.17 14.87
CA GLN A 172 -0.43 1.02 15.45
C GLN A 172 -0.10 2.09 14.39
N TYR A 173 -0.08 3.35 14.80
CA TYR A 173 0.38 4.42 13.91
C TYR A 173 1.89 4.32 13.73
N ARG A 174 2.35 4.42 12.48
CA ARG A 174 3.79 4.50 12.19
C ARG A 174 4.02 5.42 11.01
N TRP A 175 4.68 6.54 11.28
CA TRP A 175 5.12 7.49 10.26
C TRP A 175 5.85 6.77 9.10
N ALA A 176 5.47 7.12 7.87
CA ALA A 176 5.91 6.53 6.60
C ALA A 176 5.45 5.06 6.36
N GLY A 177 4.76 4.43 7.32
CA GLY A 177 4.44 3.01 7.29
C GLY A 177 3.27 2.66 6.37
N LYS A 178 3.36 1.48 5.76
CA LYS A 178 2.35 0.83 4.91
C LYS A 178 2.08 -0.63 5.26
N THR A 179 2.77 -1.18 6.26
CA THR A 179 2.62 -2.57 6.67
C THR A 179 1.58 -2.76 7.78
N PRO A 180 1.04 -3.97 7.96
CA PRO A 180 0.23 -4.33 9.12
C PRO A 180 0.97 -4.30 10.47
N LEU A 181 2.29 -4.04 10.48
CA LEU A 181 3.06 -3.80 11.71
C LEU A 181 3.00 -2.35 12.18
N GLY A 182 2.60 -1.43 11.31
CA GLY A 182 2.41 -0.02 11.61
C GLY A 182 2.20 0.77 10.33
N ILE A 183 1.16 1.61 10.32
CA ILE A 183 0.70 2.31 9.12
C ILE A 183 0.41 3.77 9.46
N ASP A 184 0.78 4.72 8.59
CA ASP A 184 0.38 6.12 8.76
C ASP A 184 -0.98 6.41 8.10
N CYS A 185 -1.41 7.67 8.16
CA CYS A 185 -2.74 8.09 7.70
C CYS A 185 -2.91 7.87 6.19
N SER A 186 -1.98 8.39 5.39
CA SER A 186 -2.03 8.27 3.94
C SER A 186 -1.59 6.90 3.44
N GLY A 187 -0.77 6.17 4.19
CA GLY A 187 -0.43 4.77 3.96
C GLY A 187 -1.64 3.85 4.10
N LEU A 188 -2.52 4.10 5.08
CA LEU A 188 -3.79 3.36 5.22
C LEU A 188 -4.65 3.53 3.97
N VAL A 189 -4.82 4.77 3.54
CA VAL A 189 -5.63 5.12 2.37
C VAL A 189 -5.00 4.58 1.10
N PHE A 190 -3.70 4.82 0.88
CA PHE A 190 -2.93 4.31 -0.26
C PHE A 190 -3.02 2.79 -0.38
N MET A 191 -2.74 2.06 0.70
CA MET A 191 -2.81 0.59 0.67
C MET A 191 -4.23 0.11 0.44
N SER A 192 -5.24 0.78 0.97
CA SER A 192 -6.63 0.39 0.72
C SER A 192 -7.01 0.53 -0.76
N TYR A 193 -6.61 1.62 -1.42
CA TYR A 193 -6.85 1.83 -2.85
C TYR A 193 -6.01 0.89 -3.73
N MET A 194 -4.72 0.76 -3.46
CA MET A 194 -3.78 -0.04 -4.26
C MET A 194 -4.13 -1.54 -4.25
N LEU A 195 -4.52 -2.08 -3.08
CA LEU A 195 -4.97 -3.47 -2.97
C LEU A 195 -6.28 -3.73 -3.74
N ASN A 196 -7.01 -2.68 -4.12
CA ASN A 196 -8.20 -2.70 -4.96
C ASN A 196 -7.95 -2.13 -6.37
N GLY A 197 -6.69 -2.10 -6.82
CA GLY A 197 -6.30 -1.83 -8.20
C GLY A 197 -6.19 -0.36 -8.59
N VAL A 198 -6.27 0.57 -7.65
CA VAL A 198 -6.17 2.01 -7.94
C VAL A 198 -4.95 2.60 -7.23
N LEU A 199 -4.02 3.16 -8.00
CA LEU A 199 -2.88 3.89 -7.48
C LEU A 199 -3.25 5.37 -7.30
N ILE A 200 -3.12 5.84 -6.07
CA ILE A 200 -3.35 7.24 -5.68
C ILE A 200 -2.05 7.87 -5.17
N TRP A 201 -2.04 9.19 -5.00
CA TRP A 201 -0.89 9.88 -4.43
C TRP A 201 -0.62 9.38 -3.00
N ARG A 202 0.66 9.21 -2.65
CA ARG A 202 1.10 8.61 -1.38
C ARG A 202 0.87 9.55 -0.18
N ASP A 203 0.91 10.86 -0.38
CA ASP A 203 0.82 11.83 0.72
C ASP A 203 -0.60 12.38 0.89
N ALA A 204 -0.87 12.97 2.04
CA ALA A 204 -2.19 13.47 2.45
C ALA A 204 -2.58 14.78 1.73
N GLU A 205 -2.57 14.77 0.41
CA GLU A 205 -2.96 15.88 -0.45
C GLU A 205 -3.52 15.38 -1.80
N ILE A 206 -4.30 16.22 -2.47
CA ILE A 206 -4.76 15.97 -3.84
C ILE A 206 -3.70 16.46 -4.83
N LYS A 207 -3.36 15.63 -5.81
CA LYS A 207 -2.46 15.97 -6.92
C LYS A 207 -3.18 15.82 -8.25
N ALA A 208 -2.99 16.78 -9.15
CA ALA A 208 -3.69 16.84 -10.43
C ALA A 208 -3.35 15.66 -11.36
N GLU A 209 -2.19 15.03 -11.17
CA GLU A 209 -1.72 13.90 -11.96
C GLU A 209 -2.26 12.56 -11.47
N TRP A 210 -2.98 12.51 -10.34
CA TRP A 210 -3.57 11.31 -9.75
C TRP A 210 -5.11 11.35 -9.79
N PRO A 211 -5.79 10.20 -9.70
CA PRO A 211 -7.21 10.11 -10.04
C PRO A 211 -8.18 10.66 -8.98
N ILE A 212 -7.70 11.02 -7.78
CA ILE A 212 -8.54 11.65 -6.77
C ILE A 212 -8.76 13.11 -7.13
N HIS A 213 -10.02 13.54 -7.22
CA HIS A 213 -10.39 14.93 -7.47
C HIS A 213 -11.24 15.47 -6.33
N GLU A 214 -11.29 16.80 -6.21
CA GLU A 214 -12.02 17.47 -5.13
C GLU A 214 -13.54 17.34 -5.29
N ILE A 215 -14.24 17.10 -4.19
CA ILE A 215 -15.71 17.06 -4.09
C ILE A 215 -16.21 17.89 -2.90
N GLY A 216 -17.50 18.24 -2.90
CA GLY A 216 -18.18 18.87 -1.78
C GLY A 216 -18.28 17.94 -0.57
N PHE A 217 -18.30 18.51 0.64
CA PHE A 217 -18.40 17.73 1.88
C PHE A 217 -19.74 16.97 1.98
N GLU A 218 -20.80 17.58 1.48
CA GLU A 218 -22.15 17.01 1.39
C GLU A 218 -22.29 15.87 0.39
N GLU A 219 -21.30 15.69 -0.49
CA GLU A 219 -21.27 14.64 -1.52
C GLU A 219 -20.57 13.37 -1.05
N LEU A 220 -19.98 13.38 0.15
CA LEU A 220 -19.22 12.25 0.69
C LEU A 220 -20.00 10.93 0.67
N LEU A 221 -19.43 9.95 -0.03
CA LEU A 221 -19.85 8.56 -0.06
C LEU A 221 -18.75 7.64 0.52
N PRO A 222 -19.10 6.45 1.03
CA PRO A 222 -18.11 5.50 1.51
C PRO A 222 -16.98 5.28 0.49
N GLY A 223 -15.74 5.27 0.98
CA GLY A 223 -14.53 5.20 0.16
C GLY A 223 -13.90 6.56 -0.13
N ASP A 224 -14.65 7.67 -0.08
CA ASP A 224 -14.11 9.00 -0.32
C ASP A 224 -13.14 9.45 0.78
N LEU A 225 -12.29 10.42 0.46
CA LEU A 225 -11.22 10.89 1.32
C LEU A 225 -11.56 12.23 1.96
N ILE A 226 -11.21 12.37 3.22
CA ILE A 226 -11.32 13.62 3.99
C ILE A 226 -9.90 14.08 4.30
N PHE A 227 -9.56 15.28 3.86
CA PHE A 227 -8.23 15.86 4.02
C PHE A 227 -8.22 16.90 5.14
N PHE A 228 -7.08 16.95 5.83
CA PHE A 228 -6.76 17.90 6.89
C PHE A 228 -5.29 18.33 6.70
N PRO A 229 -4.85 19.44 7.30
CA PRO A 229 -3.43 19.81 7.30
C PRO A 229 -2.54 18.66 7.82
N GLY A 230 -1.82 17.99 6.91
CA GLY A 230 -0.90 16.89 7.22
C GLY A 230 -1.56 15.56 7.59
N HIS A 231 -2.86 15.38 7.31
CA HIS A 231 -3.59 14.15 7.66
C HIS A 231 -4.69 13.83 6.65
N VAL A 232 -4.99 12.55 6.48
CA VAL A 232 -6.09 12.07 5.63
C VAL A 232 -6.85 10.94 6.32
N ALA A 233 -8.14 10.86 6.04
CA ALA A 233 -9.03 9.80 6.50
C ALA A 233 -9.91 9.31 5.34
N MET A 234 -10.44 8.10 5.47
CA MET A 234 -11.42 7.56 4.53
C MET A 234 -12.81 7.59 5.15
N TYR A 235 -13.76 8.23 4.50
CA TYR A 235 -15.16 8.21 4.89
C TYR A 235 -15.75 6.80 4.69
N ILE A 236 -16.49 6.31 5.68
CA ILE A 236 -17.07 4.96 5.66
C ILE A 236 -18.60 4.98 5.78
N GLY A 237 -19.21 6.15 5.59
CA GLY A 237 -20.65 6.36 5.66
C GLY A 237 -21.15 6.74 7.05
N GLN A 238 -22.41 7.19 7.10
CA GLN A 238 -23.13 7.51 8.34
C GLN A 238 -22.38 8.48 9.27
N GLY A 239 -21.64 9.44 8.71
CA GLY A 239 -20.85 10.40 9.51
C GLY A 239 -19.59 9.81 10.12
N LYS A 240 -19.19 8.58 9.78
CA LYS A 240 -18.00 7.91 10.30
C LYS A 240 -16.87 7.92 9.27
N TYR A 241 -15.64 7.93 9.76
CA TYR A 241 -14.44 7.75 8.96
C TYR A 241 -13.44 6.85 9.67
N ILE A 242 -12.60 6.17 8.90
CA ILE A 242 -11.46 5.41 9.39
C ILE A 242 -10.17 6.16 9.08
N ASN A 243 -9.24 6.21 10.04
CA ASN A 243 -7.94 6.83 9.86
C ASN A 243 -6.87 6.05 10.63
N SER A 244 -5.59 6.36 10.38
CA SER A 244 -4.49 5.99 11.27
C SER A 244 -3.94 7.25 11.92
N THR A 245 -4.01 7.37 13.24
CA THR A 245 -3.70 8.63 13.94
C THR A 245 -2.70 8.43 15.08
N GLY A 246 -1.79 9.40 15.25
CA GLY A 246 -0.89 9.48 16.41
C GLY A 246 -1.52 10.16 17.62
N TYR A 247 -2.85 10.22 17.70
CA TYR A 247 -3.58 10.89 18.78
C TYR A 247 -3.35 10.18 20.12
N SER A 248 -3.22 10.95 21.20
CA SER A 248 -2.79 10.39 22.50
C SER A 248 -3.77 9.36 23.09
N GLU A 249 -5.07 9.50 22.84
CA GLU A 249 -6.08 8.55 23.33
C GLU A 249 -6.24 7.33 22.41
N HIS A 250 -5.84 7.47 21.14
CA HIS A 250 -5.93 6.43 20.12
C HIS A 250 -4.70 6.49 19.22
N PHE A 251 -3.73 5.62 19.47
CA PHE A 251 -2.48 5.55 18.71
C PHE A 251 -2.55 4.41 17.68
N GLY A 252 -3.11 4.68 16.50
CA GLY A 252 -3.25 3.72 15.42
C GLY A 252 -4.53 3.87 14.60
N VAL A 253 -4.89 2.78 13.92
CA VAL A 253 -6.05 2.73 13.04
C VAL A 253 -7.32 2.62 13.85
N ALA A 254 -8.19 3.63 13.73
CA ALA A 254 -9.42 3.74 14.49
C ALA A 254 -10.56 4.30 13.61
N ILE A 255 -11.78 4.07 14.07
CA ILE A 255 -12.98 4.74 13.54
C ILE A 255 -13.25 5.95 14.42
N SER A 256 -13.58 7.07 13.79
CA SER A 256 -13.99 8.31 14.45
C SER A 256 -15.22 8.89 13.76
N SER A 257 -15.84 9.87 14.41
CA SER A 257 -17.07 10.49 13.93
C SER A 257 -16.91 11.96 13.57
N LEU A 258 -17.71 12.38 12.59
CA LEU A 258 -17.99 13.77 12.22
C LEU A 258 -19.19 14.34 13.00
N ARG A 259 -19.95 13.50 13.71
CA ARG A 259 -21.15 13.89 14.46
C ARG A 259 -20.79 14.20 15.90
N LYS A 260 -21.17 15.38 16.38
CA LYS A 260 -20.78 15.89 17.70
C LYS A 260 -21.32 15.05 18.87
N GLU A 261 -22.46 14.41 18.66
CA GLU A 261 -23.16 13.57 19.62
C GLU A 261 -22.54 12.18 19.80
N ASP A 262 -21.66 11.76 18.88
CA ASP A 262 -21.04 10.45 18.93
C ASP A 262 -19.86 10.43 19.93
N PRO A 263 -19.65 9.31 20.66
CA PRO A 263 -18.58 9.21 21.66
C PRO A 263 -17.17 9.26 21.04
N ASP A 264 -17.04 8.90 19.77
CA ASP A 264 -15.83 8.89 18.96
C ASP A 264 -15.68 10.16 18.10
N TYR A 265 -16.40 11.23 18.44
CA TYR A 265 -16.26 12.54 17.80
C TYR A 265 -14.88 13.16 18.07
N ARG A 266 -14.23 13.64 17.01
CA ARG A 266 -12.94 14.32 17.09
C ARG A 266 -13.09 15.77 16.67
N GLU A 267 -13.37 16.64 17.66
CA GLU A 267 -13.56 18.08 17.44
C GLU A 267 -12.32 18.73 16.81
N ASP A 268 -11.13 18.27 17.20
CA ASP A 268 -9.85 18.74 16.66
C ASP A 268 -9.75 18.46 15.15
N LEU A 269 -10.10 17.25 14.70
CA LEU A 269 -10.10 16.92 13.27
C LEU A 269 -11.23 17.62 12.52
N PHE A 270 -12.46 17.60 13.06
CA PHE A 270 -13.62 18.19 12.36
C PHE A 270 -13.41 19.65 11.99
N LYS A 271 -12.84 20.46 12.89
CA LYS A 271 -12.56 21.89 12.61
C LYS A 271 -11.43 22.13 11.60
N MET A 272 -10.61 21.11 11.36
CA MET A 272 -9.43 21.17 10.49
C MET A 272 -9.67 20.54 9.11
N ILE A 273 -10.91 20.14 8.77
CA ILE A 273 -11.21 19.64 7.43
C ILE A 273 -10.86 20.73 6.41
N SER A 274 -9.93 20.40 5.51
CA SER A 274 -9.45 21.31 4.48
C SER A 274 -10.03 21.00 3.10
N GLY A 275 -10.60 19.82 2.90
CA GLY A 275 -11.24 19.40 1.65
C GLY A 275 -11.65 17.93 1.66
N CYS A 276 -12.42 17.54 0.65
CA CYS A 276 -12.81 16.15 0.40
C CYS A 276 -12.38 15.74 -1.01
N GLY A 277 -12.14 14.46 -1.25
CA GLY A 277 -11.81 13.96 -2.58
C GLY A 277 -12.40 12.59 -2.89
N SER A 278 -12.71 12.36 -4.16
CA SER A 278 -13.33 11.15 -4.69
C SER A 278 -12.56 10.61 -5.89
N LEU A 279 -12.68 9.31 -6.12
CA LEU A 279 -12.29 8.67 -7.39
C LEU A 279 -13.36 8.84 -8.49
N PHE A 280 -14.62 8.99 -8.08
CA PHE A 280 -15.82 9.02 -8.92
C PHE A 280 -16.40 10.42 -9.02
#